data_AF-A0A1B9ASZ7-F1
#
_entry.id   AF-A0A1B9ASZ7-F1
#
_cell.length_a   1.000
_cell.length_b   1.000
_cell.length_c   1.000
_cell.angle_alpha   90.00
_cell.angle_beta   90.00
_cell.angle_gamma   90.00
#
_symmetry.space_group_name_H-M   'P 1'
#
loop_
_entity.id
_entity.type
_entity.pdbx_description
1 polymer ?
#
loop_
_entity_poly.entity_id
_entity_poly.type
_entity_poly.pdbx_seq_one_letter_code
_entity_poly.pdbx_strand_id
1 'polypeptide(L)'
;MSRIQFLASSKPFIMPEEIENYHNNGIDELDMCFSVYEADKWWCDIVKPVLSMPYIYEVGVLGNHFFVYLEKYMDIGDVIELYEIPVQQWYEEYIQRVLEVPEPIMINVGSYTYQNQYGLFRLNPKKWVEELSHRTLLTERGVTTIVKY
;
A
#
# COMPACT_ATOMS: atom_id res chain seq x y z
N MET A 1 -6.27 0.49 -19.58
CA MET A 1 -6.92 1.40 -18.63
C MET A 1 -5.83 2.04 -17.78
N SER A 2 -5.84 3.35 -17.62
CA SER A 2 -4.81 4.12 -16.90
C SER A 2 -5.10 4.09 -15.39
N ARG A 3 -4.82 2.96 -14.74
CA ARG A 3 -4.86 2.83 -13.28
C ARG A 3 -3.57 3.43 -12.70
N ILE A 4 -3.64 4.03 -11.52
CA ILE A 4 -2.44 4.42 -10.77
C ILE A 4 -2.62 4.08 -9.30
N GLN A 5 -1.54 3.61 -8.69
CA GLN A 5 -1.48 3.24 -7.27
C GLN A 5 -0.36 4.03 -6.62
N PHE A 6 -0.57 4.40 -5.37
CA PHE A 6 0.37 5.18 -4.58
C PHE A 6 0.73 4.42 -3.31
N LEU A 7 1.99 4.52 -2.94
CA LEU A 7 2.51 4.14 -1.65
C LEU A 7 3.10 5.40 -1.02
N ALA A 8 2.57 5.81 0.12
CA ALA A 8 3.18 6.84 0.93
C ALA A 8 3.78 6.25 2.20
N SER A 9 4.92 6.76 2.62
CA SER A 9 5.71 6.19 3.73
C SER A 9 6.13 7.26 4.71
N SER A 10 6.17 6.89 6.00
CA SER A 10 6.70 7.71 7.10
C SER A 10 8.20 8.02 6.97
N LYS A 11 8.94 7.19 6.25
CA LYS A 11 10.38 7.36 5.97
C LYS A 11 10.68 7.17 4.48
N PRO A 12 11.82 7.64 3.95
CA PRO A 12 12.21 7.37 2.57
C PRO A 12 12.15 5.86 2.30
N PHE A 13 11.46 5.48 1.23
CA PHE A 13 11.31 4.08 0.85
C PHE A 13 12.58 3.61 0.15
N ILE A 14 13.17 2.54 0.68
CA ILE A 14 14.36 1.89 0.11
C ILE A 14 13.95 0.46 -0.22
N MET A 15 13.97 0.11 -1.50
CA MET A 15 13.69 -1.26 -1.91
C MET A 15 14.82 -2.19 -1.42
N PRO A 16 14.51 -3.26 -0.67
CA PRO A 16 15.54 -4.21 -0.27
C PRO A 16 16.14 -4.94 -1.47
N GLU A 17 17.47 -5.12 -1.47
CA GLU A 17 18.20 -5.84 -2.53
C GLU A 17 17.63 -7.25 -2.78
N GLU A 18 17.15 -7.94 -1.73
CA GLU A 18 16.51 -9.26 -1.88
C GLU A 18 15.35 -9.19 -2.89
N ILE A 19 14.48 -8.18 -2.76
CA ILE A 19 13.31 -7.98 -3.62
C ILE A 19 13.73 -7.46 -5.00
N GLU A 20 14.71 -6.55 -5.05
CA GLU A 20 15.23 -5.97 -6.28
C GLU A 20 15.92 -7.02 -7.18
N ASN A 21 16.66 -7.96 -6.57
CA ASN A 21 17.34 -9.03 -7.29
C ASN A 21 16.37 -10.02 -7.94
N TYR A 22 15.14 -10.20 -7.42
CA TYR A 22 14.13 -11.01 -8.10
C TYR A 22 13.72 -10.40 -9.44
N HIS A 23 13.63 -9.07 -9.54
CA HIS A 23 13.31 -8.38 -10.80
C HIS A 23 14.46 -8.54 -11.81
N ASN A 24 15.70 -8.41 -11.35
CA ASN A 24 16.87 -8.47 -12.24
C ASN A 24 17.16 -9.88 -12.79
N ASN A 25 16.67 -10.94 -12.14
CA ASN A 25 16.91 -12.32 -12.55
C ASN A 25 15.90 -12.85 -13.60
N GLY A 26 14.97 -12.01 -14.08
CA GLY A 26 14.04 -12.36 -15.17
C GLY A 26 13.00 -13.44 -14.82
N ILE A 27 12.76 -13.68 -13.52
CA ILE A 27 11.65 -14.51 -13.05
C ILE A 27 10.43 -13.57 -12.91
N ASP A 28 9.90 -13.14 -14.05
CA ASP A 28 8.75 -12.23 -14.14
C ASP A 28 7.42 -12.99 -13.98
N GLU A 29 7.23 -13.63 -12.83
CA GLU A 29 5.87 -13.94 -12.39
C GLU A 29 5.27 -12.64 -11.83
N LEU A 30 4.38 -12.00 -12.59
CA LEU A 30 3.71 -10.73 -12.21
C LEU A 30 3.13 -10.77 -10.78
N ASP A 31 2.67 -11.93 -10.34
CA ASP A 31 2.12 -12.15 -8.99
C ASP A 31 3.18 -12.03 -7.88
N MET A 32 4.47 -12.15 -8.20
CA MET A 32 5.58 -12.01 -7.26
C MET A 32 6.14 -10.57 -7.21
N CYS A 33 6.00 -9.79 -8.28
CA CYS A 33 6.67 -8.49 -8.40
C CYS A 33 6.15 -7.42 -7.43
N PHE A 34 7.06 -6.70 -6.77
CA PHE A 34 6.74 -5.46 -6.04
C PHE A 34 7.70 -4.35 -6.49
N SER A 35 7.18 -3.30 -7.13
CA SER A 35 7.98 -2.17 -7.64
C SER A 35 7.37 -0.84 -7.25
N VAL A 36 8.24 0.09 -6.85
CA VAL A 36 7.87 1.48 -6.56
C VAL A 36 8.81 2.42 -7.28
N TYR A 37 8.27 3.56 -7.72
CA TYR A 37 8.98 4.60 -8.44
C TYR A 37 8.69 5.94 -7.77
N GLU A 38 9.58 6.92 -7.96
CA GLU A 38 9.29 8.28 -7.52
C GLU A 38 8.02 8.78 -8.20
N ALA A 39 7.05 9.26 -7.42
CA ALA A 39 5.85 9.85 -7.97
C ALA A 39 6.16 11.24 -8.54
N ASP A 40 5.59 11.53 -9.71
CA ASP A 40 5.65 12.87 -10.29
C ASP A 40 5.08 13.91 -9.31
N LYS A 41 5.71 15.07 -9.24
CA LYS A 41 5.29 16.16 -8.35
C LYS A 41 3.81 16.51 -8.49
N TRP A 42 3.28 16.48 -9.71
CA TRP A 42 1.87 16.74 -9.99
C TRP A 42 0.95 15.74 -9.28
N TRP A 43 1.28 14.45 -9.31
CA TRP A 43 0.54 13.42 -8.58
C TRP A 43 0.68 13.60 -7.07
N CYS A 44 1.89 13.88 -6.58
CA CYS A 44 2.12 14.15 -5.16
C CYS A 44 1.22 15.27 -4.63
N ASP A 45 1.10 16.38 -5.37
CA ASP A 45 0.24 17.50 -5.00
C ASP A 45 -1.26 17.12 -5.01
N ILE A 46 -1.66 16.26 -5.95
CA ILE A 46 -3.04 15.77 -6.10
C ILE A 46 -3.47 14.86 -4.95
N VAL A 47 -2.63 13.91 -4.54
CA VAL A 47 -3.01 12.89 -3.54
C VAL A 47 -2.74 13.33 -2.10
N LYS A 48 -2.04 14.45 -1.90
CA LYS A 48 -1.74 15.03 -0.59
C LYS A 48 -2.96 15.27 0.32
N PRO A 49 -4.17 15.60 -0.18
CA PRO A 49 -5.35 15.70 0.67
C PRO A 49 -5.79 14.39 1.30
N VAL A 50 -5.44 13.24 0.70
CA VAL A 50 -5.84 11.90 1.18
C VAL A 50 -4.70 11.15 1.86
N LEU A 51 -3.46 11.33 1.41
CA LEU A 51 -2.26 10.73 2.03
C LEU A 51 -1.66 11.66 3.08
N SER A 52 -1.39 11.12 4.26
CA SER A 52 -0.80 11.87 5.37
C SER A 52 0.72 11.72 5.44
N MET A 53 1.28 10.65 4.84
CA MET A 53 2.71 10.38 4.85
C MET A 53 3.49 11.25 3.84
N PRO A 54 4.70 11.73 4.20
CA PRO A 54 5.40 12.74 3.40
C PRO A 54 6.14 12.20 2.17
N TYR A 55 6.53 10.92 2.17
CA TYR A 55 7.28 10.31 1.06
C TYR A 55 6.31 9.52 0.17
N ILE A 56 5.94 10.07 -0.98
CA ILE A 56 4.94 9.51 -1.89
C ILE A 56 5.61 8.90 -3.12
N TYR A 57 5.20 7.69 -3.46
CA TYR A 57 5.72 6.88 -4.56
C TYR A 57 4.58 6.37 -5.43
N GLU A 58 4.84 6.18 -6.73
CA GLU A 58 3.96 5.43 -7.62
C GLU A 58 4.29 3.95 -7.51
N VAL A 59 3.27 3.11 -7.40
CA VAL A 59 3.43 1.67 -7.35
C VAL A 59 3.16 1.09 -8.73
N GLY A 60 4.15 0.38 -9.27
CA GLY A 60 3.97 -0.36 -10.53
C GLY A 60 3.15 -1.63 -10.32
N VAL A 61 3.55 -2.44 -9.33
CA VAL A 61 2.90 -3.71 -8.98
C VAL A 61 2.96 -3.93 -7.46
N LEU A 62 1.84 -4.35 -6.85
CA LEU A 62 1.74 -4.84 -5.47
C LEU A 62 1.57 -6.37 -5.46
N GLY A 63 2.61 -7.11 -5.81
CA GLY A 63 2.63 -8.57 -5.76
C GLY A 63 3.09 -9.13 -4.41
N ASN A 64 3.37 -10.43 -4.36
CA ASN A 64 3.70 -11.15 -3.13
C ASN A 64 4.91 -10.58 -2.38
N HIS A 65 5.90 -10.01 -3.09
CA HIS A 65 7.04 -9.35 -2.44
C HIS A 65 6.64 -8.13 -1.61
N PHE A 66 5.48 -7.51 -1.84
CA PHE A 66 4.97 -6.47 -0.94
C PHE A 66 4.70 -7.04 0.45
N PHE A 67 4.10 -8.22 0.56
CA PHE A 67 3.84 -8.82 1.87
C PHE A 67 5.13 -9.30 2.54
N VAL A 68 6.11 -9.78 1.76
CA VAL A 68 7.46 -10.06 2.27
C VAL A 68 8.11 -8.78 2.82
N TYR A 69 7.91 -7.65 2.13
CA TYR A 69 8.34 -6.34 2.60
C TYR A 69 7.74 -6.01 3.98
N LEU A 70 6.42 -6.12 4.12
CA LEU A 70 5.71 -5.86 5.38
C LEU A 70 6.23 -6.72 6.53
N GLU A 71 6.52 -7.99 6.26
CA GLU A 71 6.97 -8.94 7.28
C GLU A 71 8.40 -8.69 7.76
N LYS A 72 9.33 -8.55 6.82
CA LYS A 72 10.76 -8.55 7.11
C LYS A 72 11.34 -7.16 7.33
N TYR A 73 10.78 -6.13 6.70
CA TYR A 73 11.45 -4.84 6.52
C TYR A 73 10.75 -3.65 7.18
N MET A 74 9.52 -3.81 7.67
CA MET A 74 8.92 -2.79 8.53
C MET A 74 9.57 -2.80 9.92
N ASP A 75 9.93 -1.63 10.40
CA ASP A 75 10.41 -1.36 11.76
C ASP A 75 9.28 -0.88 12.66
N ILE A 76 9.48 -0.99 13.99
CA ILE A 76 8.53 -0.41 14.96
C ILE A 76 8.51 1.12 14.76
N GLY A 77 7.31 1.67 14.57
CA GLY A 77 7.09 3.07 14.26
C GLY A 77 6.80 3.34 12.78
N ASP A 78 7.07 2.39 11.89
CA ASP A 78 6.82 2.58 10.47
C ASP A 78 5.32 2.65 10.15
N VAL A 79 4.99 3.59 9.27
CA VAL A 79 3.67 3.77 8.67
C VAL A 79 3.80 3.77 7.15
N ILE A 80 2.94 3.01 6.50
CA ILE A 80 2.75 2.95 5.05
C ILE A 80 1.27 3.21 4.75
N GLU A 81 0.99 4.04 3.75
CA GLU A 81 -0.35 4.30 3.25
C GLU A 81 -0.43 3.87 1.79
N LEU A 82 -1.49 3.14 1.45
CA LEU A 82 -1.79 2.75 0.07
C LEU A 82 -3.05 3.46 -0.41
N TYR A 83 -3.00 3.98 -1.63
CA TYR A 83 -4.14 4.59 -2.29
C TYR A 83 -4.18 4.22 -3.77
N GLU A 84 -5.38 4.09 -4.34
CA GLU A 84 -5.56 3.72 -5.74
C GLU A 84 -6.56 4.65 -6.42
N ILE A 85 -6.21 5.05 -7.65
CA ILE A 85 -7.12 5.71 -8.58
C ILE A 85 -7.31 4.75 -9.77
N PRO A 86 -8.45 4.04 -9.84
CA PRO A 86 -8.70 3.04 -10.89
C PRO A 86 -8.66 3.62 -12.31
N VAL A 87 -9.09 4.88 -12.46
CA VAL A 87 -9.10 5.61 -13.73
C VAL A 87 -8.49 6.99 -13.50
N GLN A 88 -7.23 7.18 -13.90
CA GLN A 88 -6.47 8.43 -13.74
C GLN A 88 -7.23 9.68 -14.21
N GLN A 89 -8.02 9.59 -15.29
CA GLN A 89 -8.81 10.72 -15.80
C GLN A 89 -9.88 11.23 -14.83
N TRP A 90 -10.29 10.41 -13.86
CA TRP A 90 -11.34 10.71 -12.88
C TRP A 90 -10.77 10.89 -11.48
N TYR A 91 -9.48 11.29 -11.36
CA TYR A 91 -8.79 11.43 -10.08
C TYR A 91 -9.55 12.31 -9.08
N GLU A 92 -10.16 13.41 -9.54
CA GLU A 92 -10.92 14.35 -8.69
C GLU A 92 -12.09 13.64 -8.01
N GLU A 93 -12.83 12.83 -8.76
CA GLU A 93 -13.99 12.09 -8.26
C GLU A 93 -13.57 11.04 -7.22
N TYR A 94 -12.48 10.32 -7.46
CA TYR A 94 -11.96 9.33 -6.51
C TYR A 94 -11.44 9.98 -5.23
N ILE A 95 -10.77 11.12 -5.32
CA ILE A 95 -10.30 11.88 -4.15
C ILE A 95 -11.49 12.40 -3.36
N GLN A 96 -12.48 13.00 -4.02
CA GLN A 96 -13.68 13.51 -3.37
C GLN A 96 -14.43 12.40 -2.62
N ARG A 97 -14.56 11.20 -3.20
CA ARG A 97 -15.19 10.05 -2.53
C ARG A 97 -14.51 9.69 -1.22
N VAL A 98 -13.17 9.67 -1.20
CA VAL A 98 -12.39 9.41 0.02
C VAL A 98 -12.64 10.48 1.07
N LEU A 99 -12.72 11.75 0.67
CA LEU A 99 -12.91 12.87 1.60
C LEU A 99 -14.33 12.94 2.17
N GLU A 100 -15.35 12.59 1.39
CA GLU A 100 -16.76 12.70 1.80
C GLU A 100 -17.27 11.48 2.57
N VAL A 101 -16.94 10.27 2.09
CA VAL A 101 -17.42 9.01 2.67
C VAL A 101 -16.26 8.00 2.74
N PRO A 102 -15.30 8.23 3.66
CA PRO A 102 -14.11 7.40 3.75
C PRO A 102 -14.44 5.97 4.20
N GLU A 103 -13.90 4.98 3.47
CA GLU A 103 -13.91 3.56 3.83
C GLU A 103 -12.46 3.06 4.06
N PRO A 104 -11.77 3.55 5.11
CA PRO A 104 -10.36 3.25 5.32
C PRO A 104 -10.17 1.80 5.77
N ILE A 105 -8.98 1.27 5.49
CA ILE A 105 -8.52 -0.01 6.01
C ILE A 105 -7.33 0.26 6.93
N MET A 106 -7.35 -0.28 8.14
CA MET A 106 -6.21 -0.19 9.06
C MET A 106 -5.62 -1.57 9.29
N ILE A 107 -4.32 -1.70 9.09
CA ILE A 107 -3.57 -2.93 9.32
C ILE A 107 -2.48 -2.61 10.33
N ASN A 108 -2.44 -3.35 11.43
CA ASN A 108 -1.29 -3.31 12.34
C ASN A 108 -0.59 -4.68 12.28
N VAL A 109 0.62 -4.69 11.73
CA VAL A 109 1.43 -5.91 11.58
C VAL A 109 2.15 -6.29 12.88
N GLY A 110 2.27 -5.38 13.85
CA GLY A 110 2.78 -5.67 15.19
C GLY A 110 1.75 -6.40 16.07
N SER A 111 0.48 -5.98 16.00
CA SER A 111 -0.63 -6.63 16.73
C SER A 111 -1.41 -7.67 15.92
N TYR A 112 -1.05 -7.86 14.64
CA TYR A 112 -1.72 -8.76 13.69
C TYR A 112 -3.22 -8.49 13.57
N THR A 113 -3.59 -7.23 13.34
CA THR A 113 -4.99 -6.83 13.22
C THR A 113 -5.27 -6.19 11.87
N TYR A 114 -6.43 -6.50 11.31
CA TYR A 114 -6.97 -5.92 10.11
C TYR A 114 -8.34 -5.32 10.45
N GLN A 115 -8.57 -4.06 10.13
CA GLN A 115 -9.82 -3.37 10.40
C GLN A 115 -10.32 -2.70 9.12
N ASN A 116 -11.61 -2.84 8.84
CA ASN A 116 -12.30 -2.12 7.78
C ASN A 116 -13.71 -1.74 8.24
N GLN A 117 -14.55 -1.30 7.32
CA GLN A 117 -15.95 -0.93 7.60
C GLN A 117 -16.81 -2.07 8.20
N TYR A 118 -16.40 -3.34 8.06
CA TYR A 118 -17.13 -4.49 8.59
C TYR A 118 -16.69 -4.88 10.01
N GLY A 119 -15.61 -4.27 10.53
CA GLY A 119 -15.14 -4.49 11.90
C GLY A 119 -13.64 -4.76 12.01
N LEU A 120 -13.24 -5.19 13.19
CA LEU A 120 -11.86 -5.53 13.56
C LEU A 120 -11.67 -7.05 13.55
N PHE A 121 -10.65 -7.51 12.82
CA PHE A 121 -10.31 -8.91 12.65
C PHE A 121 -8.87 -9.13 13.16
N ARG A 122 -8.69 -10.17 13.97
CA ARG A 122 -7.36 -10.60 14.41
C ARG A 122 -6.86 -11.69 13.47
N LEU A 123 -5.70 -11.46 12.88
CA LEU A 123 -5.00 -12.39 12.01
C LEU A 123 -4.23 -13.41 12.85
N ASN A 124 -3.98 -14.59 12.28
CA ASN A 124 -3.15 -15.60 12.94
C ASN A 124 -1.66 -15.18 12.95
N PRO A 125 -1.02 -15.00 14.12
CA PRO A 125 0.38 -14.55 14.18
C PRO A 125 1.39 -15.42 13.43
N LYS A 126 1.10 -16.71 13.21
CA LYS A 126 1.99 -17.63 12.48
C LYS A 126 1.79 -17.62 10.97
N LYS A 127 0.69 -17.04 10.49
CA LYS A 127 0.24 -17.08 9.09
C LYS A 127 -0.34 -15.74 8.62
N TRP A 128 -0.05 -14.65 9.32
CA TRP A 128 -0.74 -13.38 9.13
C TRP A 128 -0.48 -12.82 7.72
N VAL A 129 0.70 -13.06 7.16
CA VAL A 129 1.05 -12.70 5.77
C VAL A 129 0.16 -13.42 4.78
N GLU A 130 0.04 -14.74 4.89
CA GLU A 130 -0.83 -15.58 4.06
C GLU A 130 -2.29 -15.11 4.16
N GLU A 131 -2.79 -14.93 5.39
CA GLU A 131 -4.15 -14.45 5.61
C GLU A 131 -4.39 -13.03 5.07
N LEU A 132 -3.42 -12.13 5.22
CA LEU A 132 -3.50 -10.75 4.73
C LEU A 132 -3.46 -10.70 3.20
N SER A 133 -2.71 -11.58 2.54
CA SER A 133 -2.64 -11.66 1.08
C SER A 133 -3.97 -11.96 0.41
N HIS A 134 -4.90 -12.57 1.16
CA HIS A 134 -6.27 -12.83 0.72
C HIS A 134 -7.27 -11.73 1.11
N ARG A 135 -6.81 -10.62 1.72
CA ARG A 135 -7.66 -9.48 2.07
C ARG A 135 -7.57 -8.38 1.02
N THR A 136 -8.61 -7.58 0.95
CA THR A 136 -8.59 -6.34 0.18
C THR A 136 -7.60 -5.36 0.80
N LEU A 137 -6.68 -4.83 -0.01
CA LEU A 137 -5.73 -3.79 0.41
C LEU A 137 -6.03 -2.42 -0.20
N LEU A 138 -6.85 -2.35 -1.24
CA LEU A 138 -7.15 -1.11 -1.96
C LEU A 138 -8.66 -0.98 -2.11
N THR A 139 -9.18 0.22 -1.88
CA THR A 139 -10.58 0.55 -2.10
C THR A 139 -10.66 1.88 -2.82
N GLU A 140 -11.72 2.10 -3.60
CA GLU A 140 -11.92 3.37 -4.32
C GLU A 140 -12.31 4.54 -3.39
N ARG A 141 -12.50 4.27 -2.10
CA ARG A 141 -13.08 5.19 -1.11
C ARG A 141 -12.23 5.34 0.14
N GLY A 142 -11.06 4.73 0.20
CA GLY A 142 -10.27 4.72 1.41
C GLY A 142 -8.78 4.62 1.13
N VAL A 143 -8.03 5.16 2.08
CA VAL A 143 -6.61 4.90 2.22
C VAL A 143 -6.46 3.69 3.13
N THR A 144 -5.56 2.79 2.74
CA THR A 144 -5.16 1.67 3.60
C THR A 144 -3.91 2.07 4.36
N THR A 145 -4.01 2.17 5.67
CA THR A 145 -2.89 2.53 6.55
C THR A 145 -2.35 1.26 7.22
N ILE A 146 -1.09 0.94 6.95
CA ILE A 146 -0.35 -0.20 7.49
C ILE A 146 0.68 0.34 8.47
N VAL A 147 0.65 -0.15 9.71
CA VAL A 147 1.53 0.29 10.78
C VAL A 147 2.19 -0.87 11.49
N LYS A 148 3.33 -0.62 12.15
CA LYS A 148 3.96 -1.57 13.06
C LYS A 148 4.23 -0.90 14.41
N TYR A 149 3.40 -1.20 15.40
CA TYR A 149 3.58 -0.77 16.80
C TYR A 149 3.37 -1.95 17.74
#